data_AF-A0A2E1S8Y4-F1
#
_entry.id   AF-A0A2E1S8Y4-F1
#
_cell.length_a   1.000
_cell.length_b   1.000
_cell.length_c   1.000
_cell.angle_alpha   90.00
_cell.angle_beta   90.00
_cell.angle_gamma   90.00
#
_symmetry.space_group_name_H-M   'P 1'
#
loop_
_entity.id
_entity.type
_entity.pdbx_description
1 polymer ?
#
loop_
_entity_poly.entity_id
_entity_poly.type
_entity_poly.pdbx_seq_one_letter_code
_entity_poly.pdbx_strand_id
1 'polypeptide(L)' 'MKKYILSFSLIWLLAVGYLTWYNGLKSPGRYKGFNWEEWLWFGLIPLISIYLFYFIWNPDSFKRLIKDIKELF' A
#
# COMPACT_ATOMS: atom_id res chain seq x y z
N MET A 1 5.97 4.87 -17.83
CA MET A 1 4.73 4.73 -17.04
C MET A 1 4.88 3.80 -15.84
N LYS A 2 5.22 2.50 -16.00
CA LYS A 2 5.37 1.55 -14.87
C LYS A 2 6.30 2.03 -13.74
N LYS A 3 7.44 2.63 -14.09
CA LYS A 3 8.42 3.18 -13.13
C LYS A 3 7.83 4.29 -12.25
N TYR A 4 7.03 5.20 -12.82
CA TYR A 4 6.39 6.28 -12.07
C TYR A 4 5.33 5.75 -11.11
N ILE A 5 4.50 4.79 -11.54
CA ILE A 5 3.49 4.19 -10.67
C ILE A 5 4.17 3.54 -9.46
N LEU A 6 5.25 2.78 -9.67
CA LEU A 6 6.00 2.17 -8.57
C LEU A 6 6.61 3.22 -7.63
N SER A 7 7.20 4.28 -8.18
CA SER A 7 7.74 5.39 -7.38
C SER A 7 6.65 6.10 -6.58
N PHE A 8 5.48 6.37 -7.16
CA PHE A 8 4.34 6.97 -6.47
C PHE A 8 3.80 6.06 -5.38
N SER A 9 3.68 4.75 -5.62
CA SER A 9 3.28 3.77 -4.62
C SER A 9 4.23 3.75 -3.43
N LEU A 10 5.54 3.80 -3.68
CA LEU A 10 6.55 3.87 -2.63
C LEU A 10 6.46 5.17 -1.84
N ILE A 11 6.37 6.31 -2.53
CA ILE A 11 6.22 7.63 -1.91
C ILE A 11 4.96 7.67 -1.04
N TRP A 12 3.85 7.10 -1.52
CA TRP A 12 2.60 7.02 -0.75
C TRP A 12 2.78 6.24 0.55
N LEU A 13 3.34 5.03 0.50
CA LEU A 13 3.55 4.21 1.69
C LEU A 13 4.45 4.89 2.72
N LEU A 14 5.52 5.55 2.26
CA LEU A 14 6.44 6.29 3.11
C LEU A 14 5.80 7.55 3.69
N ALA A 15 5.04 8.31 2.89
CA ALA A 15 4.37 9.52 3.34
C ALA A 15 3.31 9.20 4.39
N VAL A 16 2.43 8.22 4.14
CA VAL A 16 1.44 7.79 5.12
C VAL A 16 2.10 7.20 6.35
N GLY A 17 3.18 6.43 6.19
CA GLY A 17 3.97 5.92 7.33
C GLY A 17 4.50 7.05 8.21
N TYR A 18 5.10 8.06 7.60
CA TYR A 18 5.58 9.23 8.35
C TYR A 18 4.45 9.94 9.10
N LEU A 19 3.30 10.16 8.44
CA LEU A 19 2.14 10.80 9.06
C LEU A 19 1.59 9.98 10.23
N THR A 20 1.45 8.66 10.07
CA THR A 20 0.99 7.76 11.13
C THR A 20 1.96 7.73 12.31
N TRP A 21 3.27 7.73 12.06
CA TRP A 21 4.27 7.84 13.11
C TRP A 21 4.13 9.16 13.87
N TYR A 22 4.05 10.27 13.13
CA TYR A 22 3.91 11.60 13.70
C TYR A 22 2.63 11.76 14.52
N ASN A 23 1.52 11.19 14.04
CA ASN A 23 0.24 11.17 14.75
C ASN A 23 0.36 10.37 16.05
N GLY A 24 1.01 9.20 16.02
CA GLY A 24 1.26 8.39 17.21
C GLY A 24 2.15 9.08 18.25
N LEU A 25 3.12 9.91 17.83
CA LEU A 25 3.92 10.74 18.74
C LEU A 25 3.08 11.87 19.37
N LYS A 26 2.08 12.40 18.65
CA LYS A 26 1.19 13.47 19.15
C LYS A 26 -0.02 12.97 19.94
N SER A 27 -0.41 11.71 19.78
CA SER A 27 -1.62 11.14 20.38
C SER A 27 -1.64 11.28 21.92
N PRO A 28 -2.72 11.79 22.53
CA PRO A 28 -2.86 11.83 23.98
C PRO A 28 -3.08 10.40 24.51
N GLY A 29 -2.00 9.77 24.96
CA GLY A 29 -2.02 8.40 25.47
C GLY A 29 -0.66 7.98 26.01
N ARG A 30 -0.63 6.87 26.76
CA ARG A 30 0.60 6.31 27.33
C ARG A 30 1.51 5.71 26.24
N TYR A 31 0.91 5.19 25.17
CA TYR A 31 1.66 4.64 24.05
C TYR A 31 1.97 5.73 23.02
N LYS A 32 3.26 6.00 22.84
CA LYS A 32 3.80 6.87 21.82
C LYS A 32 4.58 6.00 20.85
N GLY A 33 4.08 5.84 19.63
CA GLY A 33 4.68 4.90 18.69
C GLY A 33 3.92 4.85 17.39
N PHE A 34 4.42 4.04 16.48
CA PHE A 34 3.80 3.84 15.17
C PHE A 34 2.49 3.07 15.31
N ASN A 35 1.38 3.64 14.84
CA ASN A 35 0.10 2.97 14.83
C ASN A 35 -0.04 2.11 13.57
N TRP A 36 0.30 0.82 13.67
CA TRP A 36 0.27 -0.11 12.54
C TRP A 36 -1.11 -0.24 11.91
N GLU A 37 -2.18 -0.23 12.69
CA GLU A 37 -3.54 -0.34 12.16
C GLU A 37 -3.91 0.85 11.27
N GLU A 38 -3.60 2.06 11.73
CA GLU A 38 -3.82 3.29 10.97
C GLU A 38 -3.03 3.28 9.65
N TRP A 39 -1.76 2.88 9.70
CA TRP A 39 -0.95 2.79 8.49
C TRP A 39 -1.45 1.72 7.51
N LEU A 40 -1.94 0.58 8.01
CA LEU A 40 -2.54 -0.45 7.16
C LEU A 40 -3.81 0.07 6.48
N TRP A 41 -4.69 0.73 7.23
CA TRP A 41 -5.96 1.25 6.72
C TRP A 41 -5.81 2.41 5.74
N PHE A 42 -4.85 3.31 5.95
CA PHE A 42 -4.69 4.52 5.11
C PHE A 42 -3.54 4.42 4.10
N GLY A 43 -2.55 3.57 4.36
CA GLY A 43 -1.40 3.37 3.48
C GLY A 43 -1.60 2.18 2.55
N LEU A 44 -1.66 0.98 3.13
CA LEU A 44 -1.60 -0.28 2.38
C LEU A 44 -2.91 -0.63 1.68
N ILE A 45 -4.04 -0.60 2.39
CA ILE A 45 -5.35 -1.01 1.85
C ILE A 45 -5.76 -0.15 0.63
N PRO A 46 -5.65 1.19 0.65
CA PRO A 46 -6.01 2.01 -0.49
C PRO A 46 -5.14 1.72 -1.71
N LEU A 47 -3.84 1.51 -1.49
CA LEU A 47 -2.90 1.17 -2.55
C LEU A 47 -3.27 -0.16 -3.22
N ILE A 48 -3.51 -1.21 -2.42
CA ILE A 48 -3.92 -2.53 -2.93
C ILE A 48 -5.27 -2.44 -3.65
N SER A 49 -6.19 -1.63 -3.12
CA SER A 49 -7.53 -1.45 -3.69
C SER A 49 -7.47 -0.93 -5.13
N ILE A 50 -6.57 0.02 -5.44
CA ILE A 50 -6.36 0.50 -6.82
C ILE A 50 -5.99 -0.65 -7.76
N TYR A 51 -5.08 -1.53 -7.34
CA TYR A 51 -4.69 -2.70 -8.15
C TYR A 51 -5.81 -3.74 -8.24
N LEU A 52 -6.57 -3.97 -7.16
CA LEU A 52 -7.73 -4.84 -7.17
C LEU A 52 -8.78 -4.37 -8.17
N PHE A 53 -9.15 -3.09 -8.14
CA PHE A 53 -10.09 -2.52 -9.12
C PHE A 53 -9.55 -2.61 -10.55
N TYR A 54 -8.25 -2.33 -10.75
CA TYR A 54 -7.61 -2.53 -12.05
C TYR A 54 -7.74 -3.97 -12.56
N PHE A 55 -7.59 -4.98 -11.69
CA PHE A 55 -7.76 -6.38 -12.05
C PHE A 55 -9.22 -6.78 -12.31
N ILE A 56 -10.16 -6.20 -11.58
CA ILE A 56 -11.60 -6.40 -11.82
C ILE A 56 -11.96 -5.91 -13.24
N TRP A 57 -11.46 -4.74 -13.65
CA TRP A 57 -11.71 -4.20 -14.99
C TRP A 57 -10.87 -4.86 -16.09
N ASN A 58 -9.72 -5.45 -15.76
CA ASN A 58 -8.83 -6.10 -16.72
C ASN A 58 -8.36 -7.47 -16.21
N PRO A 59 -9.23 -8.50 -16.27
CA PRO A 59 -8.96 -9.83 -15.71
C PRO A 59 -7.80 -10.55 -16.40
N ASP A 60 -7.49 -10.23 -17.67
CA ASP A 60 -6.35 -10.83 -18.37
C ASP A 60 -5.01 -10.39 -17.79
N SER A 61 -4.94 -9.17 -17.24
CA SER A 61 -3.76 -8.71 -16.50
C SER A 61 -3.54 -9.49 -15.21
N PHE A 62 -4.63 -9.89 -14.53
CA PHE A 62 -4.54 -10.73 -13.35
C PHE A 62 -4.08 -12.15 -13.68
N LYS A 63 -4.59 -12.76 -14.76
CA LYS A 63 -4.13 -14.08 -15.22
C LYS A 63 -2.64 -14.09 -15.52
N ARG A 64 -2.13 -13.03 -16.17
CA ARG A 64 -0.69 -12.85 -16.42
C ARG A 64 0.11 -12.78 -15.12
N LEU A 65 -0.32 -11.96 -14.16
CA LEU A 65 0.33 -11.87 -12.85
C LEU A 65 0.44 -13.24 -12.17
N ILE A 66 -0.64 -14.02 -12.13
CA ILE A 66 -0.63 -15.35 -11.51
C ILE A 66 0.30 -16.31 -12.25
N LYS A 67 0.35 -16.24 -13.58
CA LYS A 67 1.30 -17.01 -14.39
C LYS A 67 2.74 -16.65 -14.04
N ASP A 68 3.07 -15.35 -14.03
CA ASP A 68 4.41 -14.87 -13.71
C ASP A 68 4.86 -15.30 -12.30
N ILE A 69 3.95 -15.27 -11.31
CA ILE A 69 4.22 -15.75 -9.95
C ILE A 69 4.49 -17.26 -9.94
N LYS A 70 3.71 -18.05 -10.67
CA LYS A 70 3.91 -19.51 -10.77
C LYS A 70 5.22 -19.88 -11.46
N GLU A 71 5.70 -19.06 -12.39
CA GLU A 71 7.00 -19.27 -13.04
C GLU A 71 8.19 -18.93 -12.13
N LEU A 72 7.95 -18.24 -11.01
CA LEU A 72 8.99 -17.80 -10.08
C LEU A 72 9.36 -18.86 -9.02
N PHE A 73 8.53 -19.89 -8.83
CA PHE A 73 8.67 -20.95 -7.83
C PHE A 73 8.65 -22.33 -8.49
#